data_AF-A0A914JS87-F1
#
_entry.id   AF-A0A914JS87-F1
#
_cell.length_a   1.000
_cell.length_b   1.000
_cell.length_c   1.000
_cell.angle_alpha   90.00
_cell.angle_beta   90.00
_cell.angle_gamma   90.00
#
_symmetry.space_group_name_H-M   'P 1'
#
loop_
_entity.id
_entity.type
_entity.pdbx_description
1 polymer ?
#
loop_
_entity_poly.entity_id
_entity_poly.type
_entity_poly.pdbx_seq_one_letter_code
_entity_poly.pdbx_strand_id
1 'polypeptide(L)'
;MPYTLANIEAARDVNGVTDVINYPCVDDRTYQVVEVFAKNYPAAVTAKNLLYFYAETIKIPTRFYKILEENDGKVFQDIINKSSVEAIDVEAEDVGKTVCF
;
A
#
# COMPACT_ATOMS: atom_id res chain seq x y z
N MET A 1 -0.84 -3.50 5.10
CA MET A 1 -0.72 -4.97 5.19
C MET A 1 -0.69 -5.54 3.77
N PRO A 2 -0.31 -6.81 3.51
CA PRO A 2 -0.64 -7.41 2.21
C PRO A 2 -2.17 -7.40 2.02
N TYR A 3 -2.63 -7.47 0.77
CA TYR A 3 -4.06 -7.55 0.43
C TYR A 3 -4.79 -8.63 1.26
N THR A 4 -6.05 -8.36 1.59
CA THR A 4 -6.85 -9.26 2.44
C THR A 4 -7.43 -10.43 1.64
N LEU A 5 -7.94 -11.45 2.34
CA LEU A 5 -8.69 -12.53 1.70
C LEU A 5 -9.90 -11.98 0.92
N ALA A 6 -10.57 -10.96 1.46
CA ALA A 6 -11.68 -10.28 0.79
C ALA A 6 -11.25 -9.60 -0.52
N ASN A 7 -10.02 -9.08 -0.60
CA ASN A 7 -9.49 -8.54 -1.85
C ASN A 7 -9.28 -9.63 -2.92
N ILE A 8 -8.84 -10.83 -2.51
CA ILE A 8 -8.68 -11.99 -3.42
C ILE A 8 -10.04 -12.45 -3.93
N GLU A 9 -11.03 -12.55 -3.06
CA GLU A 9 -12.41 -12.91 -3.43
C GLU A 9 -13.00 -11.88 -4.40
N ALA A 10 -12.89 -10.58 -4.07
CA ALA A 10 -13.34 -9.51 -4.95
C ALA A 10 -12.64 -9.53 -6.32
N ALA A 11 -11.33 -9.82 -6.36
CA ALA A 11 -10.59 -9.94 -7.61
C ALA A 11 -11.05 -11.13 -8.47
N ARG A 12 -11.44 -12.25 -7.84
CA ARG A 12 -12.01 -13.42 -8.52
C ARG A 12 -13.41 -13.14 -9.08
N ASP A 13 -14.18 -12.29 -8.41
CA ASP A 13 -15.54 -11.92 -8.82
C ASP A 13 -15.59 -10.91 -9.99
N VAL A 14 -14.45 -10.32 -10.37
CA VAL A 14 -14.38 -9.41 -11.52
C VAL A 14 -14.79 -10.15 -12.81
N ASN A 15 -15.85 -9.66 -13.47
CA ASN A 15 -16.32 -10.24 -14.72
C ASN A 15 -15.21 -10.26 -15.78
N GLY A 16 -14.86 -11.46 -16.23
CA GLY A 16 -13.79 -11.68 -17.20
C GLY A 16 -12.50 -12.22 -16.58
N VAL A 17 -12.36 -12.23 -15.25
CA VAL A 17 -11.32 -13.01 -14.58
C VAL A 17 -11.65 -14.49 -14.69
N THR A 18 -10.62 -15.29 -14.93
CA THR A 18 -10.71 -16.74 -15.10
C THR A 18 -10.09 -17.45 -13.90
N ASP A 19 -8.98 -16.92 -13.36
CA ASP A 19 -8.36 -17.45 -12.16
C ASP A 19 -7.49 -16.41 -11.46
N VAL A 20 -7.28 -16.61 -10.15
CA VAL A 20 -6.35 -15.83 -9.31
C VAL A 20 -5.58 -16.80 -8.42
N ILE A 21 -4.29 -16.96 -8.70
CA ILE A 21 -3.37 -17.84 -7.98
C ILE A 21 -2.53 -16.99 -7.03
N ASN A 22 -2.67 -17.26 -5.73
CA ASN A 22 -1.88 -16.62 -4.68
C ASN A 22 -0.76 -17.57 -4.25
N TYR A 23 0.48 -17.20 -4.51
CA TYR A 23 1.62 -17.98 -4.06
C TYR A 23 1.98 -17.59 -2.62
N PRO A 24 2.05 -18.56 -1.69
CA PRO A 24 2.51 -18.27 -0.34
C PRO A 24 3.94 -17.69 -0.40
N CYS A 25 4.26 -16.74 0.47
CA CYS A 25 5.65 -16.27 0.60
C CYS A 25 6.53 -17.48 0.94
N VAL A 26 7.45 -17.81 0.05
CA VAL A 26 8.29 -19.01 0.18
C VAL A 26 9.53 -18.72 1.05
N ASP A 27 9.81 -17.46 1.39
CA ASP A 27 11.03 -17.01 2.09
C ASP A 27 10.81 -15.60 2.71
N ASP A 28 11.83 -15.03 3.37
CA ASP A 28 11.95 -13.62 3.84
C ASP A 28 11.80 -12.55 2.72
N ARG A 29 11.25 -12.93 1.56
CA ARG A 29 10.92 -12.02 0.47
C ARG A 29 9.90 -11.02 0.98
N THR A 30 10.25 -9.75 0.85
CA THR A 30 9.43 -8.57 1.17
C THR A 30 8.18 -8.41 0.28
N TYR A 31 7.89 -9.36 -0.61
CA TYR A 31 6.79 -9.28 -1.57
C TYR A 31 6.09 -10.62 -1.78
N GLN A 32 4.76 -10.55 -1.91
CA GLN A 32 3.88 -11.67 -2.24
C GLN A 32 3.56 -11.67 -3.73
N VAL A 33 3.55 -12.83 -4.37
CA VAL A 33 3.25 -12.96 -5.81
C VAL A 33 1.82 -13.43 -6.01
N VAL A 34 1.07 -12.69 -6.84
CA VAL A 34 -0.26 -13.08 -7.31
C VAL A 34 -0.29 -13.09 -8.83
N GLU A 35 -0.77 -14.18 -9.40
CA GLU A 35 -1.05 -14.28 -10.82
C GLU A 35 -2.56 -14.14 -11.07
N VAL A 36 -2.92 -13.27 -12.01
CA VAL A 36 -4.30 -13.03 -12.44
C VAL A 36 -4.43 -13.46 -13.90
N PHE A 37 -5.33 -14.40 -14.15
CA PHE A 37 -5.69 -14.85 -15.49
C PHE A 37 -7.05 -14.27 -15.85
N ALA A 38 -7.15 -13.61 -17.00
CA ALA A 38 -8.40 -12.99 -17.45
C ALA A 38 -8.58 -13.12 -18.96
N LYS A 39 -9.85 -13.13 -19.38
CA LYS A 39 -10.28 -13.21 -20.79
C LYS A 39 -9.97 -11.94 -21.57
N ASN A 40 -9.78 -10.81 -20.88
CA ASN A 40 -9.48 -9.53 -21.49
C ASN A 40 -8.66 -8.63 -20.56
N TYR A 41 -7.93 -7.69 -21.16
CA TYR A 41 -7.05 -6.76 -20.46
C TYR A 41 -7.77 -5.89 -19.41
N PRO A 42 -8.97 -5.32 -19.68
CA PRO A 42 -9.70 -4.55 -18.68
C PRO A 42 -9.99 -5.34 -17.39
N ALA A 43 -10.42 -6.60 -17.50
CA ALA A 43 -10.66 -7.44 -16.34
C ALA A 43 -9.38 -7.72 -15.54
N ALA A 44 -8.26 -7.98 -16.23
CA ALA A 44 -6.96 -8.16 -15.59
C ALA A 44 -6.53 -6.92 -14.79
N VAL A 45 -6.71 -5.72 -15.35
CA VAL A 45 -6.35 -4.46 -14.67
C VAL A 45 -7.23 -4.20 -13.46
N THR A 46 -8.55 -4.41 -13.58
CA THR A 46 -9.48 -4.23 -12.46
C THR A 46 -9.14 -5.16 -11.30
N ALA A 47 -8.90 -6.44 -11.59
CA ALA A 47 -8.52 -7.42 -10.57
C ALA A 47 -7.14 -7.12 -9.99
N LYS A 48 -6.16 -6.72 -10.81
CA LYS A 48 -4.84 -6.27 -10.33
C LYS A 48 -4.99 -5.11 -9.34
N ASN A 49 -5.80 -4.11 -9.62
CA ASN A 49 -5.95 -2.93 -8.75
C ASN A 49 -6.53 -3.27 -7.37
N LEU A 50 -7.29 -4.36 -7.26
CA LEU A 50 -7.79 -4.86 -5.97
C LEU A 50 -6.71 -5.56 -5.14
N LEU A 51 -5.62 -5.99 -5.77
CA LEU A 51 -4.56 -6.81 -5.18
C LEU A 51 -3.23 -6.07 -5.06
N TYR A 52 -3.09 -4.94 -5.75
CA TYR A 52 -1.84 -4.20 -5.85
C TYR A 52 -1.67 -3.24 -4.66
N PHE A 53 -1.11 -3.76 -3.58
CA PHE A 53 -0.66 -2.98 -2.43
C PHE A 53 0.86 -2.94 -2.41
N TYR A 54 1.42 -1.77 -2.17
CA TYR A 54 2.85 -1.59 -1.95
C TYR A 54 3.06 -0.52 -0.88
N ALA A 55 4.13 -0.65 -0.12
CA ALA A 55 4.59 0.40 0.78
C ALA A 55 5.54 1.32 0.01
N GLU A 56 5.35 2.63 0.15
CA GLU A 56 6.23 3.65 -0.42
C GLU A 56 6.73 4.55 0.71
N THR A 57 8.04 4.76 0.77
CA THR A 57 8.65 5.65 1.77
C THR A 57 8.89 7.02 1.17
N ILE A 58 8.32 8.05 1.79
CA ILE A 58 8.52 9.45 1.40
C ILE A 58 9.30 10.16 2.51
N LYS A 59 10.43 10.80 2.16
CA LYS A 59 11.22 11.58 3.12
C LYS A 59 10.59 12.96 3.31
N ILE A 60 10.25 13.29 4.56
CA ILE A 60 9.68 14.58 4.94
C ILE A 60 10.67 15.40 5.78
N PRO A 61 10.83 16.71 5.51
CA PRO A 61 11.59 17.58 6.41
C PRO A 61 10.94 17.64 7.81
N THR A 62 11.76 17.58 8.86
CA THR A 62 11.32 17.52 10.27
C THR A 62 10.35 18.64 10.67
N ARG A 63 10.48 19.84 10.08
CA ARG A 63 9.55 20.96 10.36
C ARG A 63 8.11 20.67 9.94
N PHE A 64 7.90 19.87 8.91
CA PHE A 64 6.57 19.50 8.44
C PHE A 64 5.99 18.34 9.25
N TYR A 65 6.84 17.42 9.75
CA TYR A 65 6.40 16.38 10.67
C TYR A 65 5.71 16.96 11.91
N LYS A 66 6.29 18.01 12.52
CA LYS A 66 5.69 18.67 13.68
C LYS A 66 4.29 19.21 13.41
N ILE A 67 4.04 19.75 12.21
CA ILE A 67 2.72 20.25 11.80
C ILE A 67 1.69 19.11 11.72
N LEU A 68 2.13 17.91 11.33
CA LEU A 68 1.27 16.72 11.24
C LEU A 68 0.93 16.16 12.64
N GLU A 69 1.85 16.29 13.60
CA GLU A 69 1.69 15.82 14.99
C GLU A 69 0.85 16.80 15.85
N GLU A 70 1.05 18.12 15.69
CA GLU A 70 0.39 19.18 16.48
C GLU A 70 -1.14 19.22 16.34
N ASN A 71 -1.70 18.53 15.35
CA ASN A 71 -3.15 18.45 15.10
C ASN A 71 -3.80 17.15 15.62
N ASP A 72 -3.21 16.50 16.63
CA ASP A 72 -3.73 15.26 17.24
C ASP A 72 -3.92 14.14 16.20
N GLY A 73 -3.00 14.07 15.22
CA GLY A 73 -3.04 13.10 14.12
C GLY A 73 -4.20 13.28 13.13
N LYS A 74 -5.07 14.28 13.28
CA LYS A 74 -6.21 14.51 12.38
C LYS A 74 -5.79 14.71 10.92
N VAL A 75 -4.65 15.34 10.70
CA VAL A 75 -4.12 15.56 9.34
C VAL A 75 -3.74 14.22 8.69
N PHE A 76 -3.15 13.28 9.44
CA PHE A 76 -2.86 11.94 8.92
C PHE A 76 -4.14 11.16 8.59
N GLN A 77 -5.14 11.23 9.47
CA GLN A 77 -6.45 10.60 9.21
C GLN A 77 -7.13 11.20 7.98
N ASP A 78 -7.08 12.52 7.82
CA ASP A 78 -7.59 13.21 6.64
C ASP A 78 -6.87 12.77 5.35
N ILE A 79 -5.55 12.57 5.41
CA ILE A 79 -4.77 12.07 4.27
C ILE A 79 -5.21 10.65 3.94
N ILE A 80 -5.22 9.73 4.92
CA ILE A 80 -5.65 8.33 4.77
C ILE A 80 -7.04 8.27 4.12
N ASN A 81 -8.00 9.04 4.64
CA ASN A 81 -9.37 9.07 4.14
C ASN A 81 -9.50 9.61 2.71
N LYS A 82 -8.60 10.50 2.27
CA LYS A 82 -8.67 11.14 0.94
C LYS A 82 -7.81 10.44 -0.10
N SER A 83 -6.71 9.79 0.29
CA SER A 83 -5.74 9.18 -0.63
C SER A 83 -6.01 7.71 -0.92
N SER A 84 -6.99 7.09 -0.24
CA SER A 84 -7.25 5.65 -0.31
C SER A 84 -6.05 4.78 0.09
N VAL A 85 -5.12 5.35 0.86
CA VAL A 85 -4.01 4.63 1.47
C VAL A 85 -4.53 3.90 2.71
N GLU A 86 -4.08 2.67 2.94
CA GLU A 86 -4.53 1.86 4.08
C GLU A 86 -3.98 2.39 5.41
N ALA A 87 -2.69 2.73 5.44
CA ALA A 87 -2.00 3.18 6.63
C ALA A 87 -0.81 4.07 6.27
N ILE A 88 -0.48 4.98 7.19
CA ILE A 88 0.78 5.73 7.16
C ILE A 88 1.52 5.35 8.43
N ASP A 89 2.72 4.82 8.27
CA ASP A 89 3.66 4.64 9.37
C ASP A 89 4.68 5.78 9.32
N VAL A 90 5.02 6.33 10.49
CA VAL A 90 6.00 7.40 10.60
C VAL A 90 7.13 6.94 11.49
N GLU A 91 8.21 6.56 10.83
CA GLU A 91 9.45 6.21 11.52
C GLU A 91 10.27 7.47 11.78
N ALA A 92 10.56 7.73 13.06
CA ALA A 92 11.56 8.70 13.45
C ALA A 92 12.94 8.08 13.20
N GLU A 93 13.45 8.20 11.98
CA GLU A 93 14.86 7.94 11.73
C GLU A 93 15.65 9.05 12.45
N ASP A 94 16.51 8.69 13.40
CA ASP A 94 17.48 9.62 14.00
C ASP A 94 18.49 9.97 12.91
N VAL A 95 18.12 10.91 12.04
CA VAL A 95 19.00 11.42 11.00
C VAL A 95 20.07 12.20 11.74
N GLY A 96 21.16 11.50 12.09
CA GLY A 96 22.32 12.06 12.75
C GLY A 96 22.60 13.43 12.15
N LYS A 97 22.45 14.46 13.00
CA LYS A 97 22.50 15.87 12.63
C LYS A 97 23.77 16.15 11.83
N THR A 98 23.68 16.07 10.50
CA THR A 98 24.67 16.71 9.65
C THR A 98 24.17 18.13 9.47
N VAL A 99 24.52 18.97 10.44
CA VAL A 99 24.42 20.42 10.31
C VAL A 99 25.44 20.79 9.24
N CYS A 100 24.98 21.09 8.03
CA CYS A 100 25.82 21.84 7.09
C CYS A 100 25.86 23.29 7.57
N PHE A 101 27.05 23.74 7.96
CA PHE A 101 27.38 25.13 8.26
C PHE A 101 27.44 25.97 6.98
#